data_AF-A0A6M1NR86-F1
#
_entry.id   AF-A0A6M1NR86-F1
#
_cell.length_a   1.000
_cell.length_b   1.000
_cell.length_c   1.000
_cell.angle_alpha   90.00
_cell.angle_beta   90.00
_cell.angle_gamma   90.00
#
_symmetry.space_group_name_H-M   'P 1'
#
loop_
_entity.id
_entity.type
_entity.pdbx_description
1 polymer ?
#
loop_
_entity_poly.entity_id
_entity_poly.type
_entity_poly.pdbx_seq_one_letter_code
_entity_poly.pdbx_strand_id
1 'polypeptide(L)'
;MENKNETEIRLTTIASIVYPARNLNQGIDTWASLLGKDPTWQNEDFASFNIENMDISLSRLPWVDYPLIFWKVEDIEKAHSYFITNGAKAMVEIADGSLVEIGKGKAVEGNNHNPDTGVVDMPGARLAVLKAADGNLFALTQEVPFDWSENNE
;
A
#
# COMPACT_ATOMS: atom_id res chain seq x y z
N MET A 1 17.07 33.84 -5.73
CA MET A 1 15.63 33.79 -5.42
C MET A 1 15.31 32.32 -5.19
N GLU A 2 15.26 31.89 -3.93
CA GLU A 2 14.77 30.55 -3.61
C GLU A 2 13.27 30.51 -3.88
N ASN A 3 12.84 29.57 -4.72
CA ASN A 3 11.43 29.27 -4.93
C ASN A 3 10.85 28.67 -3.62
N LYS A 4 10.43 29.54 -2.71
CA LYS A 4 9.48 29.19 -1.66
C LYS A 4 8.13 28.92 -2.33
N ASN A 5 7.89 27.67 -2.73
CA ASN A 5 6.56 27.02 -2.78
C ASN A 5 6.61 25.61 -3.40
N GLU A 6 7.65 24.81 -3.13
CA GLU A 6 7.40 23.37 -3.10
C GLU A 6 6.70 23.08 -1.78
N THR A 7 5.39 22.81 -1.86
CA THR A 7 4.60 22.43 -0.68
C THR A 7 5.24 21.20 -0.05
N GLU A 8 5.77 21.36 1.16
CA GLU A 8 6.26 20.25 1.98
C GLU A 8 5.13 19.22 2.15
N ILE A 9 5.39 17.96 1.75
CA ILE A 9 4.42 16.87 1.94
C ILE A 9 4.76 16.14 3.22
N ARG A 10 3.80 16.10 4.14
CA ARG A 10 3.91 15.38 5.42
C ARG A 10 2.91 14.24 5.46
N LEU A 11 3.36 13.09 5.95
CA LEU A 11 2.51 11.94 6.21
C LEU A 11 1.88 12.09 7.59
N THR A 12 0.60 12.48 7.64
CA THR A 12 -0.11 12.78 8.90
C THR A 12 -1.19 11.76 9.26
N THR A 13 -1.58 10.91 8.31
CA THR A 13 -2.69 9.97 8.47
C THR A 13 -2.29 8.59 7.99
N ILE A 14 -2.29 7.62 8.90
CA ILE A 14 -2.19 6.20 8.55
C ILE A 14 -3.57 5.77 8.04
N ALA A 15 -3.62 5.23 6.83
CA ALA A 15 -4.84 4.68 6.25
C ALA A 15 -5.01 3.21 6.62
N SER A 16 -3.92 2.43 6.52
CA SER A 16 -3.95 1.01 6.87
C SER A 16 -2.60 0.46 7.28
N ILE A 17 -2.62 -0.67 7.97
CA ILE A 17 -1.45 -1.53 8.24
C ILE A 17 -1.74 -2.90 7.67
N VAL A 18 -0.94 -3.35 6.71
CA VAL A 18 -1.09 -4.67 6.07
C VAL A 18 -0.08 -5.64 6.68
N TYR A 19 -0.58 -6.66 7.35
CA TYR A 19 0.22 -7.74 7.93
C TYR A 19 0.33 -8.93 6.96
N PRO A 20 1.51 -9.58 6.90
CA PRO A 20 1.65 -10.84 6.18
C PRO A 20 0.87 -11.95 6.88
N ALA A 21 0.04 -12.67 6.13
CA ALA A 21 -0.81 -13.76 6.60
C ALA A 21 -0.88 -14.90 5.57
N ARG A 22 0.26 -15.58 5.34
CA ARG A 22 0.36 -16.70 4.37
C ARG A 22 -0.68 -17.80 4.60
N ASN A 23 -1.10 -17.98 5.86
CA ASN A 23 -2.32 -18.70 6.21
C ASN A 23 -3.41 -17.68 6.59
N LEU A 24 -4.17 -17.23 5.59
CA LEU A 24 -5.12 -16.13 5.75
C LEU A 24 -6.21 -16.46 6.76
N ASN A 25 -6.82 -17.64 6.69
CA ASN A 25 -7.88 -18.06 7.61
C ASN A 25 -7.42 -18.04 9.07
N GLN A 26 -6.22 -18.56 9.35
CA GLN A 26 -5.65 -18.49 10.70
C GLN A 26 -5.38 -17.05 11.14
N GLY A 27 -4.95 -16.19 10.22
CA GLY A 27 -4.79 -14.76 10.47
C GLY A 27 -6.12 -14.10 10.83
N ILE A 28 -7.18 -14.36 10.04
CA ILE A 28 -8.53 -13.85 10.28
C ILE A 28 -9.03 -14.30 11.65
N ASP A 29 -8.95 -15.59 11.98
CA ASP A 29 -9.40 -16.12 13.28
C ASP A 29 -8.68 -15.42 14.44
N THR A 30 -7.37 -15.21 14.30
CA THR A 30 -6.54 -14.54 15.31
C THR A 30 -6.97 -13.08 15.49
N TRP A 31 -7.05 -12.31 14.41
CA TRP A 31 -7.40 -10.89 14.48
C TRP A 31 -8.86 -10.66 14.86
N ALA A 32 -9.78 -11.52 14.41
CA ALA A 32 -11.17 -11.46 14.81
C ALA A 32 -11.32 -11.69 16.32
N SER A 33 -10.58 -12.65 16.89
CA SER A 33 -10.54 -12.87 18.34
C SER A 33 -9.93 -11.69 19.10
N LEU A 34 -8.88 -11.04 18.56
CA LEU A 34 -8.23 -9.90 19.21
C LEU A 34 -9.11 -8.64 19.19
N LEU A 35 -9.82 -8.41 18.08
CA LEU A 35 -10.62 -7.22 17.86
C LEU A 35 -12.08 -7.40 18.29
N GLY A 36 -12.52 -8.63 18.57
CA GLY A 36 -13.89 -8.96 18.95
C GLY A 36 -14.90 -8.75 17.83
N LYS A 37 -14.49 -8.89 16.57
CA LYS A 37 -15.34 -8.67 15.39
C LYS A 37 -14.79 -9.37 14.14
N ASP A 38 -15.66 -9.63 13.18
CA ASP A 38 -15.28 -10.18 11.87
C ASP A 38 -14.67 -9.09 10.95
N PRO A 39 -13.97 -9.50 9.86
CA PRO A 39 -13.52 -8.57 8.83
C PRO A 39 -14.66 -7.74 8.26
N THR A 40 -14.41 -6.47 8.00
CA THR A 40 -15.34 -5.60 7.25
C THR A 40 -15.37 -5.94 5.76
N TRP A 41 -14.29 -6.52 5.25
CA TRP A 41 -14.20 -7.04 3.89
C TRP A 41 -13.20 -8.19 3.84
N GLN A 42 -13.44 -9.20 3.00
CA GLN A 42 -12.51 -10.30 2.77
C GLN A 42 -12.71 -10.96 1.41
N ASN A 43 -11.64 -11.55 0.87
CA ASN A 43 -11.63 -12.47 -0.25
C ASN A 43 -10.59 -13.59 0.00
N GLU A 44 -10.23 -14.37 -1.03
CA GLU A 44 -9.29 -15.49 -0.89
C GLU A 44 -7.84 -15.09 -0.53
N ASP A 45 -7.47 -13.84 -0.79
CA ASP A 45 -6.10 -13.34 -0.66
C ASP A 45 -5.94 -12.22 0.37
N PHE A 46 -7.04 -11.63 0.82
CA PHE A 46 -7.02 -10.43 1.64
C PHE A 46 -8.20 -10.36 2.60
N ALA A 47 -7.99 -9.80 3.78
CA ALA A 47 -9.05 -9.43 4.71
C ALA A 47 -8.72 -8.08 5.35
N SER A 48 -9.74 -7.24 5.57
CA SER A 48 -9.60 -5.96 6.25
C SER A 48 -10.53 -5.86 7.44
N PHE A 49 -10.02 -5.34 8.55
CA PHE A 49 -10.78 -4.97 9.73
C PHE A 49 -10.70 -3.46 9.87
N ASN A 50 -11.82 -2.76 9.69
CA ASN A 50 -11.85 -1.34 9.97
C ASN A 50 -11.78 -1.08 11.48
N ILE A 51 -10.83 -0.28 11.95
CA ILE A 51 -10.67 0.15 13.35
C ILE A 51 -10.69 1.68 13.39
N GLU A 52 -11.84 2.24 13.75
CA GLU A 52 -12.07 3.69 13.79
C GLU A 52 -11.78 4.34 12.44
N ASN A 53 -10.63 5.00 12.30
CA ASN A 53 -10.22 5.76 11.13
C ASN A 53 -9.08 5.11 10.33
N MET A 54 -8.73 3.86 10.63
CA MET A 54 -7.72 3.09 9.90
C MET A 54 -8.16 1.64 9.72
N ASP A 55 -7.53 0.95 8.78
CA ASP A 55 -7.72 -0.48 8.58
C ASP A 55 -6.52 -1.28 9.10
N ILE A 56 -6.80 -2.40 9.76
CA ILE A 56 -5.83 -3.48 9.90
C ILE A 56 -6.18 -4.53 8.87
N SER A 57 -5.25 -4.84 7.98
CA SER A 57 -5.47 -5.78 6.91
C SER A 57 -4.47 -6.93 6.93
N LEU A 58 -4.87 -8.03 6.33
CA LEU A 58 -4.11 -9.27 6.20
C LEU A 58 -4.01 -9.61 4.73
N SER A 59 -2.81 -9.96 4.28
CA SER A 59 -2.60 -10.45 2.91
C SER A 59 -1.97 -11.85 2.93
N ARG A 60 -2.51 -12.76 2.12
CA ARG A 60 -1.90 -14.06 1.81
C ARG A 60 -0.73 -13.93 0.85
N LEU A 61 -0.73 -12.86 0.05
CA LEU A 61 0.27 -12.50 -0.94
C LEU A 61 0.93 -11.16 -0.57
N PRO A 62 1.57 -11.03 0.61
CA PRO A 62 2.16 -9.78 1.02
C PRO A 62 3.42 -9.48 0.19
N TRP A 63 3.57 -8.20 -0.16
CA TRP A 63 4.76 -7.64 -0.79
C TRP A 63 6.03 -7.80 0.07
N VAL A 64 5.87 -7.83 1.40
CA VAL A 64 6.96 -7.96 2.38
C VAL A 64 6.54 -8.81 3.57
N ASP A 65 7.49 -9.50 4.21
CA ASP A 65 7.23 -10.39 5.35
C ASP A 65 7.20 -9.66 6.71
N TYR A 66 6.80 -8.39 6.73
CA TYR A 66 6.59 -7.58 7.93
C TYR A 66 5.42 -6.60 7.73
N PRO A 67 4.86 -5.99 8.80
CA PRO A 67 3.74 -5.07 8.67
C PRO A 67 4.12 -3.86 7.81
N LEU A 68 3.37 -3.61 6.74
CA LEU A 68 3.56 -2.47 5.86
C LEU A 68 2.51 -1.40 6.16
N ILE A 69 2.97 -0.19 6.49
CA ILE A 69 2.11 0.93 6.86
C ILE A 69 1.84 1.78 5.62
N PHE A 70 0.56 1.97 5.30
CA PHE A 70 0.09 2.82 4.23
C PHE A 70 -0.38 4.16 4.78
N TRP A 71 0.19 5.23 4.25
CA TRP A 71 -0.15 6.61 4.58
C TRP A 71 -1.07 7.20 3.52
N LYS A 72 -2.15 7.85 3.96
CA LYS A 72 -3.07 8.54 3.04
C LYS A 72 -2.37 9.74 2.41
N VAL A 73 -2.51 9.88 1.09
CA VAL A 73 -2.09 11.05 0.32
C VAL A 73 -3.19 11.46 -0.66
N GLU A 74 -3.30 12.76 -0.93
CA GLU A 74 -4.29 13.31 -1.86
C GLU A 74 -3.87 13.11 -3.33
N ASP A 75 -2.57 13.24 -3.61
CA ASP A 75 -1.98 13.07 -4.93
C ASP A 75 -0.73 12.20 -4.78
N ILE A 76 -0.85 10.93 -5.18
CA ILE A 76 0.20 9.94 -5.05
C ILE A 76 1.40 10.27 -5.94
N GLU A 77 1.22 10.86 -7.11
CA GLU A 77 2.33 11.20 -8.01
C GLU A 77 3.15 12.34 -7.43
N LYS A 78 2.47 13.37 -6.90
CA LYS A 78 3.13 14.49 -6.25
C LYS A 78 3.86 14.05 -4.97
N ALA A 79 3.21 13.23 -4.13
CA ALA A 79 3.81 12.69 -2.92
C ALA A 79 5.01 11.78 -3.24
N HIS A 80 4.84 10.86 -4.19
CA HIS A 80 5.90 9.99 -4.66
C HIS A 80 7.11 10.81 -5.13
N SER A 81 6.92 11.74 -6.06
CA SER A 81 8.00 12.61 -6.55
C SER A 81 8.67 13.39 -5.43
N TYR A 82 7.91 13.93 -4.47
CA TYR A 82 8.46 14.66 -3.34
C TYR A 82 9.41 13.79 -2.51
N PHE A 83 8.99 12.57 -2.13
CA PHE A 83 9.82 11.70 -1.32
C PHE A 83 11.04 11.17 -2.08
N ILE A 84 10.94 10.90 -3.38
CA ILE A 84 12.09 10.53 -4.22
C ILE A 84 13.12 11.67 -4.26
N THR A 85 12.69 12.91 -4.49
CA THR A 85 13.58 14.08 -4.47
C THR A 85 14.25 14.27 -3.10
N ASN A 86 13.61 13.82 -2.02
CA ASN A 86 14.14 13.85 -0.66
C ASN A 86 14.89 12.56 -0.25
N GLY A 87 15.30 11.73 -1.21
CA GLY A 87 16.22 10.62 -1.01
C GLY A 87 15.58 9.26 -0.76
N ALA A 88 14.25 9.15 -0.83
CA ALA A 88 13.59 7.85 -0.88
C ALA A 88 13.85 7.17 -2.24
N LYS A 89 13.65 5.85 -2.28
CA LYS A 89 13.74 5.05 -3.51
C LYS A 89 12.42 4.37 -3.81
N ALA A 90 12.01 4.41 -5.07
CA ALA A 90 10.82 3.72 -5.55
C ALA A 90 11.04 2.21 -5.54
N MET A 91 10.02 1.50 -5.07
CA MET A 91 9.96 0.04 -5.06
C MET A 91 8.96 -0.43 -6.11
N VAL A 92 9.23 -1.56 -6.76
CA VAL A 92 8.34 -2.17 -7.75
C VAL A 92 8.15 -3.65 -7.44
N GLU A 93 6.94 -4.13 -7.71
CA GLU A 93 6.59 -5.54 -7.61
C GLU A 93 7.27 -6.34 -8.72
N ILE A 94 7.83 -7.51 -8.37
CA ILE A 94 8.42 -8.46 -9.31
C ILE A 94 7.59 -9.75 -9.36
N ALA A 95 7.91 -10.64 -10.29
CA ALA A 95 7.09 -11.80 -10.64
C ALA A 95 6.71 -12.76 -9.50
N ASP A 96 7.42 -12.75 -8.37
CA ASP A 96 7.09 -13.56 -7.19
C ASP A 96 6.18 -12.84 -6.18
N GLY A 97 5.74 -11.62 -6.50
CA GLY A 97 4.92 -10.77 -5.65
C GLY A 97 5.70 -10.00 -4.59
N SER A 98 7.03 -10.06 -4.57
CA SER A 98 7.86 -9.25 -3.66
C SER A 98 8.27 -7.90 -4.28
N LEU A 99 8.82 -7.01 -3.46
CA LEU A 99 9.28 -5.68 -3.88
C LEU A 99 10.80 -5.58 -4.03
N VAL A 100 11.26 -4.90 -5.07
CA VAL A 100 12.67 -4.50 -5.26
C VAL A 100 12.78 -3.02 -5.61
N GLU A 101 13.94 -2.41 -5.34
CA GLU A 101 14.20 -1.03 -5.81
C GLU A 101 14.14 -1.00 -7.35
N ILE A 102 13.50 0.02 -7.93
CA ILE A 102 13.44 0.20 -9.39
C ILE A 102 14.86 0.11 -10.00
N GLY A 103 14.98 -0.64 -11.09
CA GLY A 103 16.25 -0.92 -11.77
C GLY A 103 17.05 -2.11 -11.20
N LYS A 104 16.61 -2.74 -10.10
CA LYS A 104 17.26 -3.94 -9.52
C LYS A 104 16.57 -5.27 -9.84
N GLY A 105 15.46 -5.25 -10.57
CA GLY A 105 14.74 -6.43 -11.02
C GLY A 105 13.79 -6.10 -12.16
N LYS A 106 13.17 -7.14 -12.72
CA LYS A 106 12.14 -6.97 -13.75
C LYS A 106 10.78 -6.78 -13.09
N ALA A 107 10.20 -5.60 -13.26
CA ALA A 107 8.85 -5.29 -12.80
C ALA A 107 7.81 -6.26 -13.39
N VAL A 108 6.75 -6.57 -12.64
CA VAL A 108 5.55 -7.21 -13.17
C VAL A 108 4.99 -6.34 -14.30
N GLU A 109 4.61 -7.00 -15.40
CA GLU A 109 3.92 -6.36 -16.52
C GLU A 109 2.41 -6.47 -16.29
N GLY A 110 1.67 -5.38 -16.47
CA GLY A 110 0.23 -5.33 -16.27
C GLY A 110 -0.31 -3.94 -16.53
N ASN A 111 -1.59 -3.84 -16.89
CA ASN A 111 -2.23 -2.54 -17.14
C ASN A 111 -2.43 -1.73 -15.85
N ASN A 112 -2.23 -2.35 -14.69
CA ASN A 112 -2.42 -1.76 -13.38
C ASN A 112 -1.10 -1.55 -12.62
N HIS A 113 0.05 -1.82 -13.26
CA HIS A 113 1.38 -1.59 -12.69
C HIS A 113 2.12 -0.59 -13.56
N ASN A 114 2.57 0.52 -12.97
CA ASN A 114 3.48 1.44 -13.62
C ASN A 114 4.93 1.04 -13.31
N PRO A 115 5.71 0.51 -14.27
CA PRO A 115 7.06 0.02 -14.01
C PRO A 115 8.08 1.15 -13.75
N ASP A 116 7.78 2.38 -14.16
CA ASP A 116 8.67 3.53 -14.01
C ASP A 116 8.56 4.18 -12.63
N THR A 117 7.39 4.08 -12.00
CA THR A 117 7.13 4.65 -10.67
C THR A 117 6.91 3.61 -9.58
N GLY A 118 6.58 2.36 -9.95
CA GLY A 118 6.15 1.33 -9.00
C GLY A 118 4.75 1.56 -8.44
N VAL A 119 3.99 2.53 -8.98
CA VAL A 119 2.60 2.76 -8.61
C VAL A 119 1.74 1.61 -9.13
N VAL A 120 0.87 1.09 -8.26
CA VAL A 120 -0.10 0.04 -8.56
C VAL A 120 -1.51 0.62 -8.45
N ASP A 121 -2.28 0.51 -9.52
CA ASP A 121 -3.69 0.90 -9.54
C ASP A 121 -4.55 -0.32 -9.19
N MET A 122 -5.55 -0.12 -8.34
CA MET A 122 -6.53 -1.14 -7.99
C MET A 122 -7.91 -0.52 -7.82
N PRO A 123 -9.00 -1.32 -7.85
CA PRO A 123 -10.32 -0.82 -7.51
C PRO A 123 -10.32 -0.04 -6.18
N GLY A 124 -10.69 1.23 -6.24
CA GLY A 124 -10.81 2.11 -5.07
C GLY A 124 -9.51 2.74 -4.56
N ALA A 125 -8.32 2.33 -5.04
CA ALA A 125 -7.06 2.90 -4.56
C ALA A 125 -5.92 2.91 -5.60
N ARG A 126 -4.97 3.82 -5.40
CA ARG A 126 -3.63 3.78 -5.99
C ARG A 126 -2.62 3.60 -4.88
N LEU A 127 -1.65 2.72 -5.07
CA LEU A 127 -0.67 2.33 -4.07
C LEU A 127 0.75 2.57 -4.57
N ALA A 128 1.67 2.94 -3.68
CA ALA A 128 3.10 3.00 -4.00
C ALA A 128 3.91 2.63 -2.76
N VAL A 129 5.04 1.95 -2.94
CA VAL A 129 5.95 1.64 -1.83
C VAL A 129 7.29 2.30 -2.05
N LEU A 130 7.78 2.95 -1.01
CA LEU A 130 9.04 3.69 -1.01
C LEU A 130 9.95 3.16 0.08
N LYS A 131 11.25 3.13 -0.23
CA LYS A 131 12.31 2.86 0.75
C LYS A 131 12.93 4.18 1.20
N ALA A 132 12.78 4.51 2.48
CA ALA A 132 13.40 5.68 3.08
C ALA A 132 14.92 5.53 3.16
N ALA A 133 15.62 6.64 3.44
CA ALA A 133 17.08 6.68 3.53
C ALA A 133 17.65 5.81 4.66
N ASP A 134 16.87 5.53 5.69
CA ASP A 134 17.21 4.61 6.78
C ASP A 134 17.02 3.12 6.41
N GLY A 135 16.50 2.85 5.21
CA GLY A 135 16.27 1.51 4.68
C GLY A 135 14.88 0.93 4.98
N ASN A 136 14.06 1.59 5.79
CA ASN A 136 12.71 1.15 6.09
C ASN A 136 11.76 1.41 4.90
N LEU A 137 10.74 0.55 4.76
CA LEU A 137 9.68 0.78 3.79
C LEU A 137 8.50 1.52 4.43
N PHE A 138 7.91 2.39 3.64
CA PHE A 138 6.59 2.96 3.90
C PHE A 138 5.80 2.95 2.60
N ALA A 139 4.48 2.87 2.71
CA ALA A 139 3.60 2.87 1.56
C ALA A 139 2.72 4.12 1.54
N LEU A 140 2.34 4.53 0.34
CA LEU A 140 1.38 5.59 0.06
C LEU A 140 0.10 4.95 -0.46
N THR A 141 -1.03 5.50 -0.06
CA THR A 141 -2.32 5.17 -0.66
C THR A 141 -3.10 6.44 -0.99
N GLN A 142 -3.63 6.50 -2.20
CA GLN A 142 -4.58 7.50 -2.64
C GLN A 142 -5.90 6.81 -2.95
N GLU A 143 -6.97 7.26 -2.31
CA GLU A 143 -8.32 6.80 -2.60
C GLU A 143 -8.75 7.31 -3.99
N VAL A 144 -9.33 6.42 -4.79
CA VAL A 144 -9.92 6.79 -6.08
C VAL A 144 -11.39 6.38 -6.11
N PRO A 145 -12.28 7.17 -6.73
CA PRO A 145 -13.68 6.79 -6.87
C PRO A 145 -13.80 5.43 -7.55
N PHE A 146 -14.54 4.51 -6.91
CA PHE A 146 -14.86 3.21 -7.46
C PHE A 146 -16.25 2.80 -7.02
N ASP A 147 -17.06 2.31 -7.96
CA ASP A 147 -18.39 1.81 -7.66
C ASP A 147 -18.29 0.34 -7.28
N TRP A 148 -18.52 0.06 -5.99
CA TRP A 148 -18.49 -1.28 -5.45
C TRP A 148 -19.79 -2.07 -5.70
N SER A 149 -20.83 -1.43 -6.24
CA SER A 149 -22.13 -2.07 -6.46
C SER A 149 -22.17 -3.04 -7.65
N GLU A 150 -21.20 -2.96 -8.58
CA GLU A 150 -21.13 -3.82 -9.77
C GLU A 150 -20.44 -5.18 -9.53
N ASN A 151 -19.84 -5.42 -8.36
CA ASN A 151 -19.07 -6.64 -8.06
C ASN A 151 -19.77 -7.65 -7.12
N ASN A 152 -21.08 -7.47 -6.85
CA ASN A 152 -21.87 -8.32 -5.95
C ASN A 152 -22.83 -9.29 -6.69
N GLU A 153 -22.53 -9.68 -7.93
CA GLU A 153 -23.24 -10.77 -8.64
C GLU A 153 -22.60 -12.15 -8.42
#